data_AF-A0A1W9INE1-F1
#
_entry.id   AF-A0A1W9INE1-F1
#
_cell.length_a   1.000
_cell.length_b   1.000
_cell.length_c   1.000
_cell.angle_alpha   90.00
_cell.angle_beta   90.00
_cell.angle_gamma   90.00
#
_symmetry.space_group_name_H-M   'P 1'
#
loop_
_entity.id
_entity.type
_entity.pdbx_description
1 polymer ?
#
loop_
_entity_poly.entity_id
_entity_poly.type
_entity_poly.pdbx_seq_one_letter_code
_entity_poly.pdbx_strand_id
1 'polypeptide(L)'
;MALFSTTGLAATTAYVKTTEQLDLKHLRLIIVTPPASQDTLRHRVMTHFSRAGLPLPESDSSQKQSPAVLTLTLSPKPVELTCPGKVLYAPSLVLTELVTSQRTGVTYQDTTWVLSTQPEVLDAVTAQHIEEDLDRLITQFIADYNTANRSERSREQHSAPIVDSSQPLSLPPDSASSDQNHRLGDLRTVRLSVLAGPWSSALKNAAARQLGAAGIRPLSDLTESSGVDLSLELIQHPLGDHCPGYVLYERGLYLVEEVQVSRRPQVRFWSDAWLQESLQIVPPRSRQELEADQTELLRTLLSSHQWK
;
A
#
# COMPACT_ATOMS: atom_id res chain seq x y z
N MET A 1 -12.33 -18.91 18.01
CA MET A 1 -11.32 -17.91 17.62
C MET A 1 -11.33 -17.83 16.10
N ALA A 2 -12.01 -16.82 15.56
CA ALA A 2 -12.01 -16.55 14.14
C ALA A 2 -10.83 -15.62 13.85
N LEU A 3 -9.89 -16.10 13.04
CA LEU A 3 -8.84 -15.29 12.43
C LEU A 3 -9.54 -14.41 11.38
N PHE A 4 -9.65 -13.11 11.63
CA PHE A 4 -10.04 -12.17 10.61
C PHE A 4 -8.77 -11.63 9.97
N SER A 5 -8.30 -12.31 8.93
CA SER A 5 -7.34 -11.71 8.00
C SER A 5 -8.00 -10.47 7.37
N THR A 6 -7.21 -9.45 7.08
CA THR A 6 -7.55 -8.39 6.13
C THR A 6 -7.80 -9.03 4.76
N THR A 7 -9.02 -9.54 4.54
CA THR A 7 -9.46 -10.22 3.32
C THR A 7 -9.90 -9.21 2.26
N GLY A 8 -9.03 -8.27 1.94
CA GLY A 8 -9.20 -7.49 0.72
C GLY A 8 -8.83 -8.36 -0.48
N LEU A 9 -9.75 -8.52 -1.43
CA LEU A 9 -9.52 -9.33 -2.64
C LEU A 9 -8.44 -8.72 -3.55
N ALA A 10 -8.27 -7.39 -3.52
CA ALA A 10 -7.11 -6.73 -4.15
C ALA A 10 -5.83 -6.89 -3.34
N ALA A 11 -5.94 -6.83 -2.00
CA ALA A 11 -4.79 -6.93 -1.10
C ALA A 11 -4.17 -8.35 -1.05
N THR A 12 -4.84 -9.38 -1.58
CA THR A 12 -4.34 -10.77 -1.50
C THR A 12 -3.67 -11.27 -2.78
N THR A 13 -3.93 -10.64 -3.94
CA THR A 13 -3.35 -11.09 -5.22
C THR A 13 -2.38 -10.09 -5.87
N ALA A 14 -2.30 -8.85 -5.39
CA ALA A 14 -1.48 -7.80 -6.01
C ALA A 14 -0.04 -7.68 -5.46
N TYR A 15 0.25 -8.13 -4.25
CA TYR A 15 1.55 -7.86 -3.65
C TYR A 15 2.57 -8.96 -3.95
N VAL A 16 3.40 -8.76 -4.98
CA VAL A 16 4.77 -9.31 -4.89
C VAL A 16 5.51 -8.43 -3.89
N LYS A 17 5.31 -8.72 -2.60
CA LYS A 17 6.02 -8.09 -1.48
C LYS A 17 7.50 -8.43 -1.62
N THR A 18 8.32 -7.48 -2.07
CA THR A 18 9.74 -7.78 -2.27
C THR A 18 10.67 -6.66 -1.82
N THR A 19 11.58 -7.05 -0.96
CA THR A 19 12.75 -6.29 -0.51
C THR A 19 14.00 -6.63 -1.34
N GLU A 20 13.87 -7.42 -2.42
CA GLU A 20 14.98 -7.87 -3.26
C GLU A 20 15.82 -6.69 -3.80
N GLN A 21 17.13 -6.77 -3.58
CA GLN A 21 18.15 -5.79 -3.94
C GLN A 21 17.92 -4.39 -3.38
N LEU A 22 17.12 -4.24 -2.32
CA LEU A 22 16.95 -2.99 -1.61
C LEU A 22 18.29 -2.52 -1.03
N ASP A 23 18.73 -1.32 -1.40
CA ASP A 23 19.93 -0.73 -0.81
C ASP A 23 19.61 0.01 0.49
N LEU A 24 19.82 -0.68 1.61
CA LEU A 24 19.59 -0.14 2.95
C LEU A 24 20.40 1.12 3.26
N LYS A 25 21.52 1.38 2.56
CA LYS A 25 22.33 2.58 2.78
C LYS A 25 21.63 3.87 2.32
N HIS A 26 20.69 3.75 1.39
CA HIS A 26 19.90 4.87 0.86
C HIS A 26 18.44 4.83 1.33
N LEU A 27 18.13 3.98 2.31
CA LEU A 27 16.81 3.87 2.90
C LEU A 27 16.59 4.97 3.94
N ARG A 28 15.51 5.75 3.79
CA ARG A 28 15.08 6.70 4.81
C ARG A 28 14.06 6.05 5.74
N LEU A 29 14.38 5.98 7.04
CA LEU A 29 13.42 5.55 8.06
C LEU A 29 12.58 6.73 8.56
N ILE A 30 11.25 6.57 8.57
CA ILE A 30 10.30 7.48 9.19
C ILE A 30 9.54 6.72 10.26
N ILE A 31 9.47 7.26 11.47
CA ILE A 31 8.71 6.68 12.58
C ILE A 31 7.61 7.65 12.98
N VAL A 32 6.36 7.23 12.82
CA VAL A 32 5.15 7.97 13.20
C VAL A 32 4.65 7.39 14.52
N THR A 33 4.88 8.12 15.61
CA THR A 33 4.63 7.70 16.99
C THR A 33 4.29 8.92 17.84
N PRO A 34 3.70 8.77 19.05
CA PRO A 34 3.59 9.88 19.98
C PRO A 34 5.00 10.49 20.27
N PRO A 35 5.13 11.83 20.35
CA PRO A 35 6.43 12.49 20.45
C PRO A 35 7.29 12.00 21.62
N ALA A 36 6.67 11.65 22.74
CA ALA A 36 7.35 11.18 23.95
C ALA A 36 8.13 9.88 23.77
N SER A 37 7.82 9.08 22.74
CA SER A 37 8.42 7.76 22.49
C SER A 37 9.37 7.75 21.30
N GLN A 38 9.50 8.85 20.56
CA GLN A 38 10.18 8.87 19.26
C GLN A 38 11.65 8.45 19.33
N ASP A 39 12.42 9.00 20.25
CA ASP A 39 13.84 8.70 20.39
C ASP A 39 14.08 7.27 20.86
N THR A 40 13.31 6.80 21.85
CA THR A 40 13.38 5.44 22.37
C THR A 40 13.09 4.41 21.29
N LEU A 41 11.99 4.59 20.54
CA LEU A 41 11.62 3.68 19.47
C LEU A 41 12.62 3.72 18.33
N ARG A 42 13.12 4.91 17.97
CA ARG A 42 14.18 5.04 16.96
C ARG A 42 15.44 4.28 17.35
N HIS A 43 15.93 4.46 18.57
CA HIS A 43 17.09 3.73 19.07
C HIS A 43 16.88 2.21 19.01
N ARG A 44 15.66 1.74 19.33
CA ARG A 44 15.29 0.32 19.25
C ARG A 44 15.29 -0.20 17.82
N VAL A 45 14.74 0.53 16.84
CA VAL A 45 14.82 0.15 15.42
C VAL A 45 16.28 0.03 14.99
N MET A 46 17.12 1.04 15.28
CA MET A 46 18.55 1.00 14.91
C MET A 46 19.28 -0.17 15.57
N THR A 47 18.91 -0.54 16.80
CA THR A 47 19.43 -1.71 17.49
C THR A 47 19.08 -3.02 16.77
N HIS A 48 17.84 -3.17 16.27
CA HIS A 48 17.45 -4.36 15.50
C HIS A 48 18.25 -4.49 14.21
N PHE A 49 18.36 -3.41 13.43
CA PHE A 49 19.11 -3.39 12.19
C PHE A 49 20.61 -3.67 12.40
N SER A 50 21.23 -3.00 13.38
CA SER A 50 22.64 -3.25 13.73
C SER A 50 22.91 -4.67 14.20
N ARG A 51 22.02 -5.27 15.02
CA ARG A 51 22.11 -6.69 15.44
C ARG A 51 22.02 -7.65 14.26
N ALA A 52 21.23 -7.30 13.24
CA ALA A 52 21.13 -8.06 12.00
C ALA A 52 22.30 -7.84 11.04
N GLY A 53 23.25 -6.96 11.36
CA GLY A 53 24.37 -6.60 10.47
C GLY A 53 23.95 -5.74 9.29
N LEU A 54 22.81 -5.06 9.38
CA LEU A 54 22.21 -4.25 8.33
C LEU A 54 22.39 -2.76 8.65
N PRO A 55 23.23 -2.01 7.92
CA PRO A 55 23.44 -0.60 8.20
C PRO A 55 22.26 0.24 7.71
N LEU A 56 21.74 1.11 8.58
CA LEU A 56 20.81 2.18 8.22
C LEU A 56 21.49 3.55 8.37
N PRO A 57 21.24 4.51 7.47
CA PRO A 57 21.76 5.86 7.62
C PRO A 57 21.10 6.56 8.82
N GLU A 58 21.89 7.33 9.57
CA GLU A 58 21.36 8.22 10.61
C GLU A 58 20.61 9.38 9.93
N SER A 59 19.37 9.65 10.34
CA SER A 59 18.44 10.51 9.59
C SER A 59 18.76 12.01 9.56
N ASP A 60 19.97 12.42 9.96
CA ASP A 60 20.39 13.82 10.04
C ASP A 60 21.20 14.28 8.82
N SER A 61 21.52 13.38 7.88
CA SER A 61 22.07 13.81 6.61
C SER A 61 20.97 14.45 5.77
N SER A 62 21.13 15.74 5.46
CA SER A 62 20.39 16.57 4.50
C SER A 62 20.45 16.06 3.06
N GLN A 63 20.43 14.74 2.87
CA GLN A 63 20.52 14.11 1.58
C GLN A 63 19.22 14.30 0.79
N LYS A 64 19.44 14.64 -0.48
CA LYS A 64 18.54 14.51 -1.62
C LYS A 64 17.54 13.38 -1.45
N GLN A 65 16.32 13.59 -1.95
CA GLN A 65 15.23 12.61 -2.10
C GLN A 65 15.75 11.16 -2.09
N SER A 66 15.63 10.49 -0.93
CA SER A 66 15.98 9.08 -0.82
C SER A 66 15.08 8.28 -1.77
N PRO A 67 15.65 7.35 -2.56
CA PRO A 67 14.88 6.56 -3.51
C PRO A 67 13.96 5.55 -2.82
N ALA A 68 14.20 5.24 -1.53
CA ALA A 68 13.40 4.33 -0.73
C ALA A 68 13.10 4.94 0.66
N VAL A 69 11.86 4.79 1.12
CA VAL A 69 11.38 5.26 2.42
C VAL A 69 10.68 4.10 3.14
N LEU A 70 11.16 3.78 4.35
CA LEU A 70 10.52 2.82 5.24
C LEU A 70 9.76 3.60 6.32
N THR A 71 8.43 3.51 6.31
CA THR A 71 7.56 4.22 7.25
C THR A 71 6.98 3.25 8.26
N LEU A 72 7.36 3.40 9.52
CA LEU A 72 6.82 2.69 10.68
C LEU A 72 5.75 3.55 11.36
N THR A 73 4.51 3.09 11.36
CA THR A 73 3.39 3.75 12.06
C THR A 73 3.05 2.99 13.31
N LEU A 74 3.12 3.66 14.46
CA LEU A 74 2.86 3.13 15.80
C LEU A 74 2.08 4.13 16.66
N SER A 75 1.34 5.05 16.04
CA SER A 75 0.65 6.14 16.74
C SER A 75 -0.83 5.82 16.96
N PRO A 76 -1.27 5.57 18.22
CA PRO A 76 -2.69 5.46 18.54
C PRO A 76 -3.38 6.79 18.30
N LYS A 77 -4.53 6.76 17.63
CA LYS A 77 -5.34 7.95 17.33
C LYS A 77 -6.53 8.02 18.28
N PRO A 78 -6.67 9.06 19.12
CA PRO A 78 -7.87 9.24 19.94
C PRO A 78 -9.12 9.32 19.08
N VAL A 79 -10.21 8.68 19.52
CA VAL A 79 -11.51 8.69 18.83
C VAL A 79 -12.59 9.32 19.71
N GLU A 80 -12.21 10.29 20.54
CA GLU A 80 -13.01 10.87 21.64
C GLU A 80 -14.41 11.34 21.23
N LEU A 81 -14.57 11.86 20.01
CA LEU A 81 -15.85 12.35 19.50
C LEU A 81 -16.88 11.24 19.24
N THR A 82 -16.40 10.04 18.90
CA THR A 82 -17.24 8.90 18.49
C THR A 82 -17.26 7.82 19.56
N CYS A 83 -16.12 7.60 20.20
CA CYS A 83 -15.93 6.62 21.26
C CYS A 83 -15.06 7.22 22.38
N PRO A 84 -15.68 7.88 23.37
CA PRO A 84 -14.95 8.55 24.44
C PRO A 84 -14.02 7.61 25.20
N GLY A 85 -12.78 8.06 25.42
CA GLY A 85 -11.76 7.29 26.15
C GLY A 85 -11.16 6.10 25.38
N LYS A 86 -11.48 5.94 24.09
CA LYS A 86 -10.89 4.92 23.22
C LYS A 86 -9.89 5.51 22.24
N VAL A 87 -9.03 4.64 21.72
CA VAL A 87 -8.07 4.93 20.66
C VAL A 87 -8.20 3.91 19.54
N LEU A 88 -8.04 4.38 18.30
CA LEU A 88 -7.84 3.55 17.13
C LEU A 88 -6.34 3.29 16.96
N TYR A 89 -5.95 2.02 16.95
CA TYR A 89 -4.56 1.60 16.79
C TYR A 89 -4.42 0.67 15.59
N ALA A 90 -3.56 1.05 14.65
CA ALA A 90 -3.34 0.33 13.40
C ALA A 90 -1.84 0.36 13.04
N PRO A 91 -1.00 -0.41 13.76
CA PRO A 91 0.42 -0.41 13.52
C PRO A 91 0.77 -1.02 12.15
N SER A 92 1.75 -0.41 11.48
CA SER A 92 2.15 -0.81 10.14
C SER A 92 3.58 -0.44 9.81
N LEU A 93 4.17 -1.16 8.86
CA LEU A 93 5.48 -0.89 8.28
C LEU A 93 5.37 -0.97 6.77
N VAL A 94 5.68 0.14 6.10
CA VAL A 94 5.49 0.31 4.65
C VAL A 94 6.80 0.75 4.01
N LEU A 95 7.25 0.04 2.99
CA LEU A 95 8.36 0.43 2.14
C LEU A 95 7.80 1.06 0.86
N THR A 96 8.13 2.32 0.63
CA THR A 96 7.84 3.02 -0.62
C THR A 96 9.13 3.32 -1.38
N GLU A 97 9.12 3.12 -2.69
CA GLU A 97 10.28 3.32 -3.56
C GLU A 97 9.92 4.10 -4.81
N LEU A 98 10.91 4.77 -5.41
CA LEU A 98 10.79 5.29 -6.77
C LEU A 98 10.88 4.16 -7.78
N VAL A 99 9.84 4.01 -8.59
CA VAL A 99 9.67 2.90 -9.54
C VAL A 99 9.37 3.47 -10.91
N THR A 100 10.00 2.93 -11.95
CA THR A 100 9.78 3.37 -13.33
C THR A 100 8.89 2.39 -14.06
N SER A 101 7.72 2.82 -14.53
CA SER A 101 6.87 2.02 -15.41
C SER A 101 7.58 1.78 -16.75
N GLN A 102 7.69 0.53 -17.17
CA GLN A 102 8.24 0.20 -18.49
C GLN A 102 7.25 0.51 -19.62
N ARG A 103 5.95 0.60 -19.33
CA ARG A 103 4.92 0.96 -20.31
C ARG A 103 4.98 2.44 -20.67
N THR A 104 5.13 3.30 -19.67
CA THR A 104 5.06 4.76 -19.85
C THR A 104 6.42 5.45 -19.76
N GLY A 105 7.44 4.77 -19.23
CA GLY A 105 8.74 5.35 -18.89
C GLY A 105 8.70 6.31 -17.69
N VAL A 106 7.53 6.49 -17.06
CA VAL A 106 7.33 7.45 -15.96
C VAL A 106 7.82 6.85 -14.65
N THR A 107 8.52 7.66 -13.87
CA THR A 107 8.95 7.30 -12.51
C THR A 107 8.04 7.93 -11.47
N TYR A 108 7.56 7.13 -10.51
CA TYR A 108 6.66 7.55 -9.43
C TYR A 108 6.99 6.80 -8.13
N GLN A 109 6.43 7.24 -7.00
CA GLN A 109 6.55 6.51 -5.73
C GLN A 109 5.48 5.42 -5.65
N ASP A 110 5.87 4.22 -5.30
CA ASP A 110 4.97 3.08 -5.12
C ASP A 110 5.36 2.24 -3.90
N THR A 111 4.41 1.46 -3.37
CA THR A 111 4.63 0.55 -2.25
C THR A 111 5.18 -0.79 -2.75
N THR A 112 6.39 -1.15 -2.32
CA THR A 112 7.06 -2.38 -2.77
C THR A 112 7.07 -3.48 -1.70
N TRP A 113 6.80 -3.11 -0.45
CA TRP A 113 6.62 -4.05 0.65
C TRP A 113 5.73 -3.44 1.74
N VAL A 114 4.82 -4.24 2.30
CA VAL A 114 3.93 -3.81 3.37
C VAL A 114 3.63 -4.94 4.35
N LEU A 115 3.69 -4.58 5.62
CA LEU A 115 3.18 -5.36 6.73
C LEU A 115 2.31 -4.46 7.62
N SER A 116 1.03 -4.78 7.70
CA SER A 116 0.07 -4.10 8.56
C SER A 116 -0.59 -5.11 9.48
N THR A 117 -0.98 -4.65 10.66
CA THR A 117 -1.83 -5.41 11.56
C THR A 117 -3.28 -5.04 11.31
N GLN A 118 -4.19 -5.88 11.81
CA GLN A 118 -5.58 -5.49 11.82
C GLN A 118 -5.75 -4.24 12.69
N PRO A 119 -6.52 -3.23 12.24
CA PRO A 119 -6.85 -2.08 13.07
C PRO A 119 -7.75 -2.47 14.24
N GLU A 120 -7.47 -1.92 15.41
CA GLU A 120 -8.16 -2.24 16.66
C GLU A 120 -8.63 -0.99 17.40
N VAL A 121 -9.75 -1.09 18.11
CA VAL A 121 -10.27 -0.04 19.00
C VAL A 121 -10.04 -0.47 20.44
N LEU A 122 -9.17 0.26 21.13
CA LEU A 122 -8.64 -0.08 22.45
C LEU A 122 -8.95 1.03 23.46
N ASP A 123 -8.98 0.70 24.76
CA ASP A 123 -9.04 1.70 25.83
C ASP A 123 -7.77 2.58 25.85
N ALA A 124 -6.61 1.94 25.83
CA ALA A 124 -5.33 2.60 25.75
C ALA A 124 -4.31 1.64 25.13
N VAL A 125 -3.27 2.21 24.53
CA VAL A 125 -2.10 1.45 24.08
C VAL A 125 -0.94 1.81 25.00
N THR A 126 -0.39 0.80 25.67
CA THR A 126 0.74 0.98 26.56
C THR A 126 2.03 1.13 25.77
N ALA A 127 3.06 1.72 26.38
CA ALA A 127 4.39 1.81 25.76
C ALA A 127 4.95 0.41 25.42
N GLN A 128 4.72 -0.57 26.30
CA GLN A 128 5.13 -1.96 26.08
C GLN A 128 4.44 -2.57 24.84
N HIS A 129 3.14 -2.33 24.65
CA HIS A 129 2.43 -2.82 23.46
C HIS A 129 3.03 -2.23 22.18
N ILE A 130 3.26 -0.90 22.16
CA ILE A 130 3.91 -0.22 21.02
C ILE A 130 5.29 -0.82 20.71
N GLU A 131 6.05 -1.11 21.75
CA GLU A 131 7.38 -1.71 21.64
C GLU A 131 7.36 -3.15 21.10
N GLU A 132 6.41 -3.97 21.54
CA GLU A 132 6.22 -5.34 21.05
C GLU A 132 5.83 -5.35 19.57
N ASP A 133 4.95 -4.42 19.16
CA ASP A 133 4.59 -4.27 17.75
C ASP A 133 5.73 -3.76 16.89
N LEU A 134 6.53 -2.81 17.40
CA LEU A 134 7.76 -2.39 16.75
C LEU A 134 8.68 -3.59 16.50
N ASP A 135 8.97 -4.37 17.53
CA ASP A 135 9.87 -5.51 17.45
C ASP A 135 9.38 -6.51 16.41
N ARG A 136 8.08 -6.83 16.43
CA ARG A 136 7.46 -7.75 15.48
C ARG A 136 7.57 -7.25 14.04
N LEU A 137 7.18 -6.00 13.78
CA LEU A 137 7.18 -5.42 12.44
C LEU A 137 8.60 -5.34 11.86
N ILE A 138 9.56 -4.84 12.64
CA ILE A 138 10.96 -4.72 12.20
C ILE A 138 11.61 -6.09 12.00
N THR A 139 11.38 -7.03 12.91
CA THR A 139 11.94 -8.39 12.78
C THR A 139 11.43 -9.08 11.52
N GLN A 140 10.13 -8.93 11.20
CA GLN A 140 9.58 -9.49 9.97
C GLN A 140 10.17 -8.84 8.72
N PHE A 141 10.32 -7.51 8.70
CA PHE A 141 10.97 -6.83 7.58
C PHE A 141 12.41 -7.33 7.36
N ILE A 142 13.19 -7.45 8.43
CA ILE A 142 14.57 -7.97 8.37
C ILE A 142 14.58 -9.42 7.87
N ALA A 143 13.64 -10.26 8.32
CA ALA A 143 13.53 -11.64 7.87
C ALA A 143 13.22 -11.73 6.37
N ASP A 144 12.27 -10.91 5.89
CA ASP A 144 11.89 -10.84 4.48
C ASP A 144 13.05 -10.30 3.63
N TYR A 145 13.71 -9.22 4.09
CA TYR A 145 14.93 -8.68 3.48
C TYR A 145 16.00 -9.75 3.33
N ASN A 146 16.36 -10.44 4.41
CA ASN A 146 17.39 -11.48 4.36
C ASN A 146 16.98 -12.65 3.46
N THR A 147 15.70 -13.00 3.42
CA THR A 147 15.20 -14.08 2.55
C THR A 147 15.32 -13.71 1.08
N ALA A 148 14.92 -12.48 0.71
CA ALA A 148 14.98 -11.99 -0.66
C ALA A 148 16.41 -11.63 -1.12
N ASN A 149 17.32 -11.28 -0.20
CA ASN A 149 18.67 -10.76 -0.48
C ASN A 149 19.81 -11.69 -0.09
N ARG A 150 19.54 -12.97 0.19
CA ARG A 150 20.61 -13.97 0.35
C ARG A 150 21.42 -14.03 -0.94
N SER A 151 22.60 -13.40 -0.95
CA SER A 151 23.49 -13.39 -2.10
C SER A 151 23.81 -14.81 -2.58
N GLU A 152 23.49 -15.08 -3.84
CA GLU A 152 24.41 -15.52 -4.90
C GLU A 152 25.67 -16.35 -4.53
N ARG A 153 25.59 -17.29 -3.57
CA ARG A 153 26.63 -18.33 -3.42
C ARG A 153 26.36 -19.60 -4.24
N SER A 154 25.35 -19.59 -5.12
CA SER A 154 24.98 -20.80 -5.90
C SER A 154 24.38 -20.53 -7.29
N ARG A 155 24.61 -19.36 -7.91
CA ARG A 155 24.29 -19.16 -9.33
C ARG A 155 25.55 -19.34 -10.18
N GLU A 156 26.04 -20.58 -10.21
CA GLU A 156 26.82 -21.03 -11.35
C GLU A 156 25.94 -20.94 -12.60
N GLN A 157 26.47 -20.22 -13.60
CA GLN A 157 26.24 -20.40 -15.02
C GLN A 157 24.80 -20.63 -15.48
N HIS A 158 24.07 -19.56 -15.84
CA HIS A 158 23.29 -19.57 -17.08
C HIS A 158 23.52 -18.23 -17.79
N SER A 159 24.32 -18.30 -18.87
CA SER A 159 24.66 -17.19 -19.75
C SER A 159 23.39 -16.60 -20.39
N ALA A 160 23.10 -15.34 -20.14
CA ALA A 160 22.21 -14.53 -20.96
C ALA A 160 23.04 -13.78 -22.02
N PRO A 161 22.54 -13.59 -23.25
CA PRO A 161 23.31 -13.04 -24.34
C PRO A 161 23.60 -11.54 -24.12
N ILE A 162 24.85 -11.18 -24.41
CA ILE A 162 25.40 -9.83 -24.37
C ILE A 162 24.58 -8.93 -25.31
N VAL A 163 23.88 -7.94 -24.76
CA VAL A 163 23.33 -6.83 -25.53
C VAL A 163 24.32 -5.66 -25.46
N ASP A 164 24.73 -5.23 -26.64
CA ASP A 164 25.76 -4.23 -26.93
C ASP A 164 25.47 -2.87 -26.25
N SER A 165 26.42 -2.40 -25.44
CA SER A 165 26.32 -1.19 -24.59
C SER A 165 26.79 0.09 -25.29
N SER A 166 26.54 0.20 -26.59
CA SER A 166 27.10 1.26 -27.44
C SER A 166 26.08 2.34 -27.83
N GLN A 167 25.26 2.84 -26.91
CA GLN A 167 24.43 4.04 -27.16
C GLN A 167 24.46 5.02 -25.96
N PRO A 168 24.90 6.29 -26.16
CA PRO A 168 24.83 7.30 -25.13
C PRO A 168 23.39 7.82 -24.99
N LEU A 169 22.77 7.56 -23.82
CA LEU A 169 21.50 8.16 -23.43
C LEU A 169 21.72 9.60 -22.96
N SER A 170 21.39 10.56 -23.82
CA SER A 170 21.32 11.98 -23.46
C SER A 170 20.07 12.25 -22.62
N LEU A 171 20.25 12.71 -21.38
CA LEU A 171 19.18 13.23 -20.51
C LEU A 171 18.82 14.67 -20.91
N PRO A 172 17.53 15.02 -21.09
CA PRO A 172 17.11 16.42 -21.11
C PRO A 172 16.97 16.98 -19.68
N PRO A 173 17.09 18.32 -19.51
CA PRO A 173 17.20 18.96 -18.20
C PRO A 173 15.85 19.13 -17.51
N ASP A 174 15.92 19.21 -16.18
CA ASP A 174 14.83 19.49 -15.24
C ASP A 174 13.92 20.65 -15.68
N SER A 175 12.61 20.48 -15.53
CA SER A 175 11.66 21.58 -15.37
C SER A 175 10.34 21.13 -14.73
N ALA A 176 10.01 21.84 -13.66
CA ALA A 176 8.68 22.15 -13.13
C ALA A 176 7.87 21.05 -12.39
N SER A 177 7.73 21.30 -11.09
CA SER A 177 6.58 20.94 -10.27
C SER A 177 5.24 21.30 -10.94
N SER A 178 4.38 20.33 -11.21
CA SER A 178 2.91 20.44 -11.12
C SER A 178 2.25 19.09 -11.44
N ASP A 179 1.21 18.74 -10.68
CA ASP A 179 0.12 17.79 -10.99
C ASP A 179 0.51 16.37 -11.44
N GLN A 180 0.67 15.47 -10.47
CA GLN A 180 0.69 14.03 -10.74
C GLN A 180 -0.72 13.49 -11.00
N ASN A 181 -1.26 13.82 -12.17
CA ASN A 181 -2.29 13.00 -12.81
C ASN A 181 -1.59 11.77 -13.39
N HIS A 182 -1.67 10.66 -12.67
CA HIS A 182 -1.32 9.34 -13.18
C HIS A 182 -2.09 9.15 -14.50
N ARG A 183 -1.39 8.90 -15.62
CA ARG A 183 -2.06 8.59 -16.89
C ARG A 183 -2.11 7.07 -17.02
N LEU A 184 -3.15 6.47 -16.45
CA LEU A 184 -3.62 5.17 -16.91
C LEU A 184 -4.02 5.33 -18.38
N GLY A 185 -3.13 4.95 -19.31
CA GLY A 185 -3.46 4.97 -20.75
C GLY A 185 -4.74 4.16 -21.01
N ASP A 186 -5.59 4.60 -21.94
CA ASP A 186 -6.85 3.97 -22.43
C ASP A 186 -7.32 2.72 -21.65
N LEU A 187 -7.77 2.87 -20.40
CA LEU A 187 -8.45 1.76 -19.71
C LEU A 187 -9.80 1.55 -20.37
N ARG A 188 -9.89 0.52 -21.20
CA ARG A 188 -11.13 0.11 -21.86
C ARG A 188 -11.83 -1.04 -21.13
N THR A 189 -11.08 -1.82 -20.37
CA THR A 189 -11.56 -3.04 -19.70
C THR A 189 -10.90 -3.21 -18.33
N VAL A 190 -11.69 -3.60 -17.32
CA VAL A 190 -11.21 -3.91 -15.96
C VAL A 190 -11.92 -5.13 -15.40
N ARG A 191 -11.25 -5.93 -14.56
CA ARG A 191 -11.94 -6.94 -13.76
C ARG A 191 -12.47 -6.29 -12.48
N LEU A 192 -13.79 -6.32 -12.28
CA LEU A 192 -14.43 -5.65 -11.14
C LEU A 192 -14.73 -6.62 -9.98
N SER A 193 -14.18 -6.31 -8.81
CA SER A 193 -14.51 -6.94 -7.53
C SER A 193 -15.15 -5.93 -6.58
N VAL A 194 -16.16 -6.35 -5.81
CA VAL A 194 -16.79 -5.52 -4.78
C VAL A 194 -17.03 -6.34 -3.52
N LEU A 195 -16.53 -5.85 -2.39
CA LEU A 195 -16.72 -6.41 -1.06
C LEU A 195 -17.51 -5.43 -0.18
N ALA A 196 -18.77 -5.74 0.09
CA ALA A 196 -19.66 -4.92 0.91
C ALA A 196 -20.70 -5.75 1.67
N GLY A 197 -20.28 -6.92 2.16
CA GLY A 197 -21.14 -7.88 2.85
C GLY A 197 -22.37 -8.28 2.01
N PRO A 198 -23.60 -8.20 2.55
CA PRO A 198 -24.81 -8.61 1.84
C PRO A 198 -25.11 -7.74 0.60
N TRP A 199 -24.52 -6.55 0.50
CA TRP A 199 -24.78 -5.60 -0.59
C TRP A 199 -23.81 -5.73 -1.78
N SER A 200 -22.80 -6.59 -1.66
CA SER A 200 -21.72 -6.74 -2.65
C SER A 200 -22.23 -6.87 -4.09
N SER A 201 -23.24 -7.73 -4.33
CA SER A 201 -23.80 -7.94 -5.67
C SER A 201 -24.52 -6.72 -6.23
N ALA A 202 -25.35 -6.05 -5.41
CA ALA A 202 -26.08 -4.85 -5.83
C ALA A 202 -25.12 -3.71 -6.16
N LEU A 203 -24.11 -3.52 -5.31
CA LEU A 203 -23.07 -2.52 -5.48
C LEU A 203 -22.19 -2.80 -6.70
N LYS A 204 -21.79 -4.06 -6.93
CA LYS A 204 -21.07 -4.48 -8.15
C LYS A 204 -21.83 -4.10 -9.42
N ASN A 205 -23.14 -4.34 -9.47
CA ASN A 205 -23.96 -3.95 -10.62
C ASN A 205 -24.05 -2.42 -10.79
N ALA A 206 -24.14 -1.67 -9.69
CA ALA A 206 -24.13 -0.22 -9.73
C ALA A 206 -22.78 0.34 -10.22
N ALA A 207 -21.67 -0.21 -9.72
CA ALA A 207 -20.32 0.15 -10.13
C ALA A 207 -20.08 -0.14 -11.62
N ALA A 208 -20.50 -1.32 -12.09
CA ALA A 208 -20.44 -1.70 -13.49
C ALA A 208 -21.17 -0.71 -14.41
N ARG A 209 -22.35 -0.23 -14.01
CA ARG A 209 -23.09 0.79 -14.76
C ARG A 209 -22.37 2.14 -14.79
N GLN A 210 -21.81 2.57 -13.66
CA GLN A 210 -21.06 3.84 -13.58
C GLN A 210 -19.79 3.79 -14.44
N LEU A 211 -19.04 2.69 -14.41
CA LEU A 211 -17.88 2.46 -15.26
C LEU A 211 -18.27 2.43 -16.75
N GLY A 212 -19.35 1.72 -17.09
CA GLY A 212 -19.86 1.66 -18.46
C GLY A 212 -20.27 3.02 -19.02
N ALA A 213 -20.88 3.87 -18.18
CA ALA A 213 -21.20 5.26 -18.55
C ALA A 213 -19.95 6.11 -18.83
N ALA A 214 -18.81 5.76 -18.23
CA ALA A 214 -17.52 6.38 -18.47
C ALA A 214 -16.72 5.70 -19.61
N GLY A 215 -17.30 4.72 -20.31
CA GLY A 215 -16.65 4.00 -21.41
C GLY A 215 -15.76 2.82 -21.01
N ILE A 216 -15.72 2.46 -19.72
CA ILE A 216 -14.93 1.34 -19.19
C ILE A 216 -15.82 0.10 -19.09
N ARG A 217 -15.42 -1.01 -19.71
CA ARG A 217 -16.18 -2.27 -19.71
C ARG A 217 -15.69 -3.21 -18.59
N PRO A 218 -16.51 -3.51 -17.57
CA PRO A 218 -16.16 -4.52 -16.58
C PRO A 218 -16.22 -5.91 -17.22
N LEU A 219 -15.14 -6.68 -17.07
CA LEU A 219 -15.08 -8.08 -17.51
C LEU A 219 -15.91 -8.95 -16.56
N SER A 220 -16.73 -9.81 -17.16
CA SER A 220 -17.64 -10.70 -16.43
C SER A 220 -17.03 -12.09 -16.16
N ASP A 221 -16.03 -12.50 -16.95
CA ASP A 221 -15.45 -13.85 -16.93
C ASP A 221 -13.94 -13.88 -16.68
N LEU A 222 -13.48 -14.91 -15.96
CA LEU A 222 -12.09 -15.18 -15.60
C LEU A 222 -11.18 -15.57 -16.79
N THR A 223 -11.73 -15.73 -17.99
CA THR A 223 -11.02 -16.22 -19.17
C THR A 223 -10.31 -15.12 -19.95
N GLU A 224 -10.66 -13.85 -19.76
CA GLU A 224 -9.96 -12.73 -20.36
C GLU A 224 -8.96 -12.14 -19.36
N SER A 225 -7.68 -12.15 -19.73
CA SER A 225 -6.61 -11.48 -18.99
C SER A 225 -6.69 -9.98 -19.24
N SER A 226 -7.59 -9.26 -18.56
CA SER A 226 -7.29 -7.87 -18.28
C SER A 226 -6.09 -7.87 -17.35
N GLY A 227 -4.97 -7.27 -17.76
CA GLY A 227 -3.86 -7.00 -16.85
C GLY A 227 -4.19 -5.93 -15.79
N VAL A 228 -5.48 -5.67 -15.53
CA VAL A 228 -5.99 -4.60 -14.67
C VAL A 228 -7.21 -5.07 -13.88
N ASP A 229 -7.07 -5.08 -12.55
CA ASP A 229 -8.10 -5.43 -11.59
C ASP A 229 -8.55 -4.16 -10.82
N LEU A 230 -9.86 -3.91 -10.78
CA LEU A 230 -10.47 -2.85 -9.97
C LEU A 230 -11.26 -3.49 -8.83
N SER A 231 -10.85 -3.26 -7.59
CA SER A 231 -11.52 -3.76 -6.39
C SER A 231 -12.04 -2.62 -5.53
N LEU A 232 -13.27 -2.75 -5.06
CA LEU A 232 -13.92 -1.80 -4.16
C LEU A 232 -14.31 -2.51 -2.86
N GLU A 233 -13.91 -1.93 -1.73
CA GLU A 233 -14.07 -2.53 -0.41
C GLU A 233 -14.79 -1.54 0.50
N LEU A 234 -15.97 -1.94 0.99
CA LEU A 234 -16.81 -1.17 1.91
C LEU A 234 -17.20 -2.10 3.08
N ILE A 235 -16.24 -2.35 3.96
CA ILE A 235 -16.32 -3.38 4.99
C ILE A 235 -16.73 -2.74 6.31
N GLN A 236 -17.67 -3.38 7.03
CA GLN A 236 -18.15 -2.93 8.33
C GLN A 236 -17.87 -3.99 9.38
N HIS A 237 -17.02 -3.67 10.35
CA HIS A 237 -16.73 -4.53 11.49
C HIS A 237 -17.43 -4.02 12.75
N PRO A 238 -18.41 -4.76 13.31
CA PRO A 238 -19.06 -4.38 14.55
C PRO A 238 -18.05 -4.25 15.70
N LEU A 239 -18.11 -3.14 16.44
CA LEU A 239 -17.20 -2.91 17.57
C LEU A 239 -17.70 -3.51 18.89
N GLY A 240 -18.98 -3.91 18.95
CA GLY A 240 -19.59 -4.51 20.13
C GLY A 240 -19.42 -3.62 21.36
N ASP A 241 -18.98 -4.24 22.46
CA ASP A 241 -18.80 -3.55 23.75
C ASP A 241 -17.64 -2.54 23.75
N HIS A 242 -16.72 -2.61 22.79
CA HIS A 242 -15.61 -1.65 22.67
C HIS A 242 -16.10 -0.28 22.20
N CYS A 243 -17.16 -0.25 21.39
CA CYS A 243 -17.82 0.99 20.98
C CYS A 243 -19.29 0.73 20.60
N PRO A 244 -20.22 0.73 21.58
CA PRO A 244 -21.60 0.35 21.34
C PRO A 244 -22.32 1.22 20.31
N GLY A 245 -22.96 0.60 19.32
CA GLY A 245 -23.69 1.30 18.26
C GLY A 245 -22.82 1.79 17.09
N TYR A 246 -21.53 1.48 17.09
CA TYR A 246 -20.58 1.88 16.05
C TYR A 246 -19.92 0.67 15.38
N VAL A 247 -19.39 0.90 14.18
CA VAL A 247 -18.59 -0.03 13.41
C VAL A 247 -17.25 0.60 13.08
N LEU A 248 -16.23 -0.23 12.95
CA LEU A 248 -15.04 0.12 12.19
C LEU A 248 -15.38 -0.04 10.71
N TYR A 249 -15.39 1.06 9.98
CA TYR A 249 -15.71 1.13 8.58
C TYR A 249 -14.44 1.30 7.76
N GLU A 250 -14.19 0.31 6.91
CA GLU A 250 -13.09 0.31 5.94
C GLU A 250 -13.66 0.65 4.57
N ARG A 251 -13.11 1.69 3.95
CA ARG A 251 -13.53 2.18 2.64
C ARG A 251 -12.31 2.25 1.75
N GLY A 252 -12.26 1.43 0.70
CA GLY A 252 -11.13 1.29 -0.20
C GLY A 252 -11.54 1.16 -1.67
N LEU A 253 -10.76 1.74 -2.57
CA LEU A 253 -10.81 1.49 -4.01
C LEU A 253 -9.39 1.29 -4.51
N TYR A 254 -9.18 0.16 -5.17
CA TYR A 254 -7.88 -0.37 -5.57
C TYR A 254 -7.93 -0.62 -7.08
N LEU A 255 -7.02 -0.01 -7.83
CA LEU A 255 -6.77 -0.36 -9.22
C LEU A 255 -5.36 -0.92 -9.32
N VAL A 256 -5.30 -2.23 -9.54
CA VAL A 256 -4.07 -3.00 -9.66
C VAL A 256 -3.81 -3.25 -11.13
N GLU A 257 -2.62 -2.90 -11.62
CA GLU A 257 -2.18 -3.21 -12.98
C GLU A 257 -0.91 -4.07 -12.93
N GLU A 258 -0.81 -5.06 -13.82
CA GLU A 258 0.48 -5.72 -14.08
C GLU A 258 1.40 -4.74 -14.83
N VAL A 259 2.07 -3.88 -14.09
CA VAL A 259 3.07 -2.98 -14.68
C VAL A 259 4.44 -3.61 -14.52
N GLN A 260 5.08 -3.99 -15.62
CA GLN A 260 6.51 -4.24 -15.53
C GLN A 260 7.17 -2.91 -15.17
N VAL A 261 7.71 -2.83 -13.97
CA VAL A 261 8.42 -1.68 -13.45
C VAL A 261 9.91 -2.04 -13.35
N SER A 262 10.79 -1.06 -13.52
CA SER A 262 12.21 -1.21 -13.23
C SER A 262 12.58 -0.32 -12.06
N ARG A 263 12.90 -0.92 -10.91
CA ARG A 263 13.76 -0.28 -9.89
C ARG A 263 15.23 -0.55 -10.22
N ARG A 264 16.18 0.11 -9.55
CA ARG A 264 17.62 -0.21 -9.69
C ARG A 264 18.03 -1.14 -8.53
N PRO A 265 18.51 -2.37 -8.80
CA PRO A 265 18.56 -3.07 -10.08
C PRO A 265 17.18 -3.63 -10.50
N GLN A 266 17.03 -4.02 -11.77
CA GLN A 266 15.74 -4.32 -12.41
C GLN A 266 15.01 -5.51 -11.76
N VAL A 267 13.93 -5.25 -11.01
CA VAL A 267 13.01 -6.25 -10.44
C VAL A 267 11.61 -6.02 -11.00
N ARG A 268 10.92 -7.08 -11.44
CA ARG A 268 9.52 -7.01 -11.93
C ARG A 268 8.55 -7.21 -10.76
N PHE A 269 7.54 -6.35 -10.60
CA PHE A 269 6.48 -6.51 -9.61
C PHE A 269 5.15 -5.90 -10.10
N TRP A 270 4.03 -6.26 -9.49
CA TRP A 270 2.69 -5.73 -9.79
C TRP A 270 2.50 -4.39 -9.07
N SER A 271 2.05 -3.34 -9.77
CA SER A 271 1.95 -1.98 -9.24
C SER A 271 0.51 -1.58 -8.98
N ASP A 272 0.26 -0.95 -7.82
CA ASP A 272 -1.02 -0.30 -7.52
C ASP A 272 -1.07 1.02 -8.29
N ALA A 273 -1.50 0.96 -9.56
CA ALA A 273 -1.57 2.13 -10.42
C ALA A 273 -2.48 3.23 -9.82
N TRP A 274 -3.42 2.86 -8.93
CA TRP A 274 -4.17 3.81 -8.11
C TRP A 274 -4.75 3.16 -6.85
N LEU A 275 -4.62 3.84 -5.69
CA LEU A 275 -5.12 3.39 -4.40
C LEU A 275 -5.76 4.56 -3.63
N GLN A 276 -6.96 4.34 -3.09
CA GLN A 276 -7.55 5.21 -2.08
C GLN A 276 -8.20 4.37 -0.99
N GLU A 277 -7.68 4.46 0.23
CA GLU A 277 -8.27 3.82 1.42
C GLU A 277 -8.49 4.79 2.57
N SER A 278 -9.49 4.49 3.40
CA SER A 278 -9.76 5.21 4.63
C SER A 278 -10.41 4.28 5.66
N LEU A 279 -10.08 4.54 6.92
CA LEU A 279 -10.59 3.79 8.05
C LEU A 279 -11.19 4.74 9.08
N GLN A 280 -12.43 4.47 9.50
CA GLN A 280 -13.16 5.37 10.38
C GLN A 280 -14.05 4.59 11.37
N ILE A 281 -14.30 5.17 12.54
CA ILE A 281 -15.35 4.70 13.44
C ILE A 281 -16.60 5.50 13.16
N VAL A 282 -17.68 4.84 12.76
CA VAL A 282 -18.95 5.47 12.35
C VAL A 282 -20.14 4.60 12.74
N PRO A 283 -21.37 5.15 12.80
CA PRO A 283 -22.57 4.32 12.90
C PRO A 283 -22.65 3.34 11.70
N PRO A 284 -23.32 2.17 11.85
CA PRO A 284 -23.53 1.24 10.75
C PRO A 284 -24.11 1.93 9.51
N ARG A 285 -23.46 1.74 8.37
CA ARG A 285 -23.85 2.33 7.10
C ARG A 285 -25.02 1.58 6.49
N SER A 286 -26.05 2.33 6.13
CA SER A 286 -27.16 1.88 5.31
C SER A 286 -26.69 1.59 3.88
N ARG A 287 -27.49 0.82 3.13
CA ARG A 287 -27.23 0.56 1.71
C ARG A 287 -27.06 1.85 0.90
N GLN A 288 -27.88 2.87 1.17
CA GLN A 288 -27.83 4.13 0.44
C GLN A 288 -26.52 4.88 0.66
N GLU A 289 -25.99 4.85 1.89
CA GLU A 289 -24.69 5.44 2.21
C GLU A 289 -23.54 4.67 1.54
N LEU A 290 -23.59 3.34 1.54
CA LEU A 290 -22.59 2.52 0.82
C LEU A 290 -22.61 2.79 -0.69
N GLU A 291 -23.79 2.94 -1.29
CA GLU A 291 -23.94 3.34 -2.70
C GLU A 291 -23.36 4.73 -2.97
N ALA A 292 -23.57 5.69 -2.06
CA ALA A 292 -23.01 7.03 -2.16
C ALA A 292 -21.48 7.02 -2.08
N ASP A 293 -20.92 6.28 -1.11
CA ASP A 293 -19.47 6.14 -0.91
C ASP A 293 -18.80 5.49 -2.13
N GLN A 294 -19.40 4.43 -2.67
CA GLN A 294 -18.96 3.81 -3.93
C GLN A 294 -18.94 4.83 -5.07
N THR A 295 -20.05 5.57 -5.22
CA THR A 295 -20.20 6.53 -6.32
C THR A 295 -19.15 7.61 -6.24
N GLU A 296 -18.85 8.10 -5.04
CA GLU A 296 -17.80 9.07 -4.79
C GLU A 296 -16.40 8.51 -5.09
N LEU A 297 -16.05 7.30 -4.61
CA LEU A 297 -14.74 6.69 -4.91
C LEU A 297 -14.51 6.55 -6.42
N LEU A 298 -15.50 5.98 -7.12
CA LEU A 298 -15.42 5.80 -8.57
C LEU A 298 -15.38 7.15 -9.30
N ARG A 299 -16.11 8.16 -8.83
CA ARG A 299 -16.06 9.50 -9.43
C ARG A 299 -14.66 10.08 -9.29
N THR A 300 -14.05 9.99 -8.12
CA THR A 300 -12.69 10.50 -7.86
C THR A 300 -11.66 9.79 -8.75
N LEU A 301 -11.74 8.46 -8.88
CA LEU A 301 -10.91 7.69 -9.81
C LEU A 301 -11.12 8.17 -11.26
N LEU A 302 -12.38 8.31 -11.68
CA LEU A 302 -12.71 8.72 -13.04
C LEU A 302 -12.30 10.16 -13.36
N SER A 303 -12.35 11.08 -12.38
CA SER A 303 -11.99 12.48 -12.56
C SER A 303 -10.49 12.75 -12.46
N SER A 304 -9.76 11.93 -11.69
CA SER A 304 -8.29 12.04 -11.55
C SER A 304 -7.54 11.60 -12.82
N HIS A 305 -8.25 11.00 -13.77
CA HIS A 305 -7.69 10.51 -15.02
C HIS A 305 -8.42 11.15 -16.19
N GLN A 306 -7.69 11.88 -17.05
CA GLN A 306 -8.22 12.26 -18.35
C GLN A 306 -8.15 11.03 -19.27
N TRP A 307 -9.25 10.28 -19.33
CA TRP A 307 -9.42 9.10 -20.19
C TRP A 307 -9.63 9.47 -21.67
N LYS A 308 -8.72 10.24 -22.27
CA LYS A 308 -8.79 10.67 -23.67
C LYS A 308 -7.63 10.16 -24.51
#